data_AF-A0A1Y0D8P7-F1
#
_entry.id   AF-A0A1Y0D8P7-F1
#
_cell.length_a   1.000
_cell.length_b   1.000
_cell.length_c   1.000
_cell.angle_alpha   90.00
_cell.angle_beta   90.00
_cell.angle_gamma   90.00
#
_symmetry.space_group_name_H-M   'P 1'
#
loop_
_entity.id
_entity.type
_entity.pdbx_description
1 polymer ?
#
loop_
_entity_poly.entity_id
_entity_poly.type
_entity_poly.pdbx_seq_one_letter_code
_entity_poly.pdbx_strand_id
1 'polypeptide(L)' 'MKFDTWSAFWAMGGYGFYVWLSFGFTLAILLAIVWSTLATKKSLLRGVKQKQQRAERRKAAQKLENTL' A
#
# COMPACT_ATOMS: atom_id res chain seq x y z
N MET A 1 4.99 -16.06 -41.60
CA MET A 1 5.24 -15.76 -40.18
C MET A 1 3.85 -15.61 -39.53
N LYS A 2 3.55 -16.36 -38.45
CA LYS A 2 2.15 -16.58 -37.99
C LYS A 2 1.71 -15.65 -36.86
N PHE A 3 2.60 -14.78 -36.38
CA PHE A 3 2.35 -13.90 -35.23
C PHE A 3 3.16 -12.59 -35.34
N ASP A 4 2.92 -11.78 -36.38
CA ASP A 4 3.74 -10.58 -36.65
C ASP A 4 3.21 -9.28 -36.02
N THR A 5 2.20 -9.33 -35.14
CA THR A 5 1.60 -8.09 -34.62
C THR A 5 1.25 -8.21 -33.15
N TRP A 6 1.65 -7.19 -32.37
CA TRP A 6 1.26 -6.99 -30.96
C TRP A 6 -0.26 -7.16 -30.77
N SER A 7 -1.04 -6.72 -31.75
CA SER A 7 -2.50 -6.89 -31.82
C SER A 7 -2.96 -8.35 -31.74
N ALA A 8 -2.27 -9.29 -32.43
CA ALA A 8 -2.61 -10.72 -32.40
C ALA A 8 -2.31 -11.38 -31.04
N PHE A 9 -1.44 -10.78 -30.23
CA PHE A 9 -1.13 -11.25 -28.88
C PHE A 9 -2.23 -10.88 -27.86
N TRP A 10 -2.83 -9.70 -28.03
CA TRP A 10 -4.02 -9.26 -27.27
C TRP A 10 -5.29 -9.93 -27.79
N ALA A 11 -5.38 -10.15 -29.10
CA ALA A 11 -6.52 -10.74 -29.80
C ALA A 11 -6.19 -12.15 -30.33
N MET A 12 -5.62 -13.02 -29.49
CA MET A 12 -5.48 -14.46 -29.80
C MET A 12 -6.86 -15.12 -29.85
N GLY A 13 -7.59 -14.94 -30.96
CA GLY A 13 -8.79 -15.71 -31.30
C GLY A 13 -9.88 -15.81 -30.22
N GLY A 14 -10.02 -14.81 -29.35
CA GLY A 14 -11.01 -14.79 -28.25
C GLY A 14 -10.47 -15.17 -26.85
N TYR A 15 -9.27 -15.75 -26.74
CA TYR A 15 -8.72 -16.21 -25.44
C TYR A 15 -7.86 -15.18 -24.71
N GLY A 16 -7.31 -14.19 -25.42
CA GLY A 16 -6.44 -13.16 -24.82
C GLY A 16 -7.10 -12.41 -23.67
N PHE A 17 -8.41 -12.14 -23.75
CA PHE A 17 -9.17 -11.47 -22.69
C PHE A 17 -9.13 -12.23 -21.36
N TYR A 18 -9.30 -13.55 -21.39
CA TYR A 18 -9.26 -14.39 -20.19
C TYR A 18 -7.86 -14.41 -19.57
N VAL A 19 -6.82 -14.50 -20.39
CA VAL A 19 -5.43 -14.48 -19.94
C VAL A 19 -5.13 -13.14 -19.25
N TRP A 20 -5.41 -12.02 -19.90
CA TRP A 20 -5.17 -10.69 -19.33
C TRP A 20 -5.98 -10.42 -18.07
N LEU A 21 -7.21 -10.93 -17.97
CA LEU A 21 -7.98 -10.87 -16.72
C LEU A 21 -7.33 -11.68 -15.61
N SER A 22 -6.90 -12.92 -15.86
CA SER A 22 -6.24 -13.74 -14.85
C SER A 22 -4.93 -13.10 -14.37
N PHE A 23 -4.07 -12.69 -15.30
CA PHE A 23 -2.81 -12.03 -14.96
C PHE A 23 -3.03 -10.66 -14.29
N GLY A 24 -3.98 -9.87 -14.79
CA GLY A 24 -4.37 -8.60 -14.21
C GLY A 24 -4.94 -8.75 -12.80
N PHE A 25 -5.73 -9.79 -12.55
CA PHE A 25 -6.28 -10.08 -11.23
C PHE A 25 -5.19 -10.51 -10.25
N THR A 26 -4.26 -11.37 -10.66
CA THR A 26 -3.09 -11.72 -9.84
C THR A 26 -2.23 -10.49 -9.54
N LEU A 27 -1.98 -9.64 -10.54
CA LEU A 27 -1.23 -8.39 -10.36
C LEU A 27 -1.97 -7.44 -9.40
N ALA A 28 -3.29 -7.32 -9.52
CA ALA A 28 -4.11 -6.50 -8.64
C ALA A 28 -4.06 -6.99 -7.18
N ILE A 29 -4.10 -8.31 -6.95
CA ILE A 29 -3.95 -8.89 -5.61
C ILE A 29 -2.55 -8.60 -5.05
N LEU A 30 -1.50 -8.79 -5.85
CA LEU A 30 -0.13 -8.46 -5.44
C LEU A 30 0.01 -6.99 -5.04
N LEU A 31 -0.52 -6.08 -5.87
CA LEU A 31 -0.53 -4.65 -5.58
C LEU A 31 -1.33 -4.33 -4.30
N ALA A 32 -2.48 -4.97 -4.10
CA ALA A 32 -3.29 -4.80 -2.90
C ALA A 32 -2.52 -5.24 -1.63
N ILE A 33 -1.76 -6.33 -1.69
CA ILE A 33 -0.92 -6.81 -0.57
C ILE A 33 0.24 -5.84 -0.29
N VAL A 34 0.90 -5.34 -1.33
CA VAL A 34 1.97 -4.35 -1.18
C VAL A 34 1.41 -3.07 -0.56
N TRP A 35 0.26 -2.59 -1.08
CA TRP A 35 -0.41 -1.40 -0.58
C TRP A 35 -0.86 -1.56 0.87
N SER A 36 -1.43 -2.70 1.23
CA SER A 36 -1.86 -2.98 2.62
C SER A 36 -0.67 -3.03 3.58
N THR A 37 0.47 -3.58 3.13
CA THR A 37 1.72 -3.60 3.90
C THR A 37 2.24 -2.19 4.15
N LEU A 38 2.26 -1.34 3.12
CA LEU A 38 2.67 0.06 3.24
C LEU A 38 1.72 0.88 4.11
N ALA A 39 0.40 0.68 3.93
CA ALA A 39 -0.63 1.33 4.74
C ALA A 39 -0.54 0.94 6.22
N THR A 40 -0.29 -0.33 6.50
CA THR A 40 -0.11 -0.85 7.87
C THR A 40 1.11 -0.21 8.55
N LYS A 41 2.25 -0.14 7.86
CA LYS A 41 3.45 0.55 8.40
C LYS A 41 3.15 2.02 8.72
N LYS A 42 2.44 2.72 7.84
CA LYS A 42 2.06 4.12 8.06
C LYS A 42 1.10 4.28 9.23
N SER A 43 0.15 3.36 9.39
CA SER A 43 -0.81 3.35 10.51
C SER A 43 -0.11 3.17 11.87
N LEU A 44 0.82 2.21 11.96
CA LEU A 44 1.61 1.96 13.17
C LEU A 44 2.43 3.18 13.58
N LEU A 45 3.14 3.80 12.64
CA LEU A 45 3.90 5.03 12.89
C LEU A 45 3.01 6.20 13.33
N ARG A 46 1.80 6.30 12.76
CA ARG A 46 0.82 7.34 13.15
C ARG A 46 0.35 7.15 14.59
N GLY A 47 0.10 5.91 15.00
CA GLY A 47 -0.28 5.57 16.37
C GLY A 47 0.83 5.87 17.40
N VAL A 48 2.09 5.56 17.07
CA VAL A 48 3.24 5.89 17.93
C VAL A 48 3.40 7.39 18.06
N LYS A 49 3.36 8.14 16.96
CA LYS A 49 3.51 9.61 16.97
C LYS A 49 2.46 10.29 17.85
N GLN A 50 1.22 9.81 17.82
CA GLN A 50 0.13 10.35 18.63
C GLN A 50 0.32 10.09 20.14
N LYS A 51 0.86 8.92 20.51
CA LYS A 51 1.20 8.60 21.90
C LYS A 51 2.38 9.47 22.39
N GLN A 52 3.37 9.68 21.52
CA GLN A 52 4.57 10.46 21.83
C GLN A 52 4.24 11.93 22.10
N GLN A 53 3.40 12.55 21.27
CA GLN A 53 2.93 13.92 21.49
C GLN A 53 2.18 14.10 22.82
N ARG A 54 1.40 13.09 23.24
CA ARG A 54 0.70 13.13 24.54
C ARG A 54 1.69 13.00 25.71
N ALA A 55 2.71 12.16 25.57
CA ALA A 55 3.76 12.01 26.57
C ALA A 55 4.61 13.30 26.71
N GLU A 56 4.95 13.96 25.60
CA GLU A 56 5.67 15.23 25.63
C GLU A 56 4.88 16.34 26.33
N ARG A 57 3.57 16.45 26.09
CA ARG A 57 2.72 17.42 26.78
C ARG A 57 2.69 17.20 28.30
N ARG A 58 2.63 15.94 28.75
CA ARG A 58 2.69 15.60 30.18
C ARG A 58 4.04 15.94 30.80
N LYS A 59 5.15 15.65 30.08
CA LYS A 59 6.49 16.03 30.52
C LYS A 59 6.65 17.55 30.61
N ALA A 60 6.10 18.29 29.65
CA ALA A 60 6.14 19.76 29.67
C ALA A 60 5.38 20.33 30.89
N ALA A 61 4.21 19.78 31.21
CA ALA A 61 3.45 20.18 32.41
C ALA A 61 4.20 19.86 33.72
N GLN A 62 4.78 18.66 33.84
CA GLN A 62 5.59 18.27 35.01
C GLN A 62 6.85 19.13 35.17
N LYS A 63 7.47 19.54 34.05
CA LYS A 63 8.66 20.39 34.09
C LYS A 63 8.30 21.81 34.55
N LEU A 64 7.12 22.31 34.19
CA LEU A 64 6.61 23.60 34.66
C LEU A 64 6.31 23.57 36.17
N GLU A 65 5.74 22.47 36.65
CA GLU A 65 5.41 22.26 38.08
C GLU A 65 6.65 22.10 38.96
N ASN A 66 7.73 21.48 38.46
CA ASN A 66 9.00 21.31 39.18
C ASN A 66 9.94 22.55 39.10
N THR A 67 9.52 23.63 38.42
CA THR A 67 10.30 24.88 38.33
C THR A 67 9.70 26.01 39.18
N LEU A 68 8.60 25.76 39.89
CA LEU A 68 7.97 26.67 40.87
C LEU A 68 8.32 26.22 42.29
#